data_AF-X1QRR6-F1
#
_entry.id   AF-X1QRR6-F1
#
_cell.length_a   1.000
_cell.length_b   1.000
_cell.length_c   1.000
_cell.angle_alpha   90.00
_cell.angle_beta   90.00
_cell.angle_gamma   90.00
#
_symmetry.space_group_name_H-M   'P 1'
#
loop_
_entity.id
_entity.type
_entity.pdbx_description
1 polymer ?
#
loop_
_entity_poly.entity_id
_entity_poly.type
_entity_poly.pdbx_seq_one_letter_code
_entity_poly.pdbx_strand_id
1 'polypeptide(L)'
;MGKPTNYPDPNKNPYRVNKEQVREPSQARFTKPSVDFENQRVCPSCGKAIKISHSFCKFCGIDLVGIQPLGYSDRTLKELANTALTDSDPGVRKDAVDTLGELGDNEILGVLAYILLNDAHELVRKEAANELGDIHHPHSLDVLAKALKDRSPSVRKEAIEGLKKIKQMNKPEKIDKKDKNVE
;
A
#
# COMPACT_ATOMS: atom_id res chain seq x y z
N MET A 1 41.61 3.19 57.63
CA MET A 1 41.61 2.69 56.24
C MET A 1 40.17 2.53 55.78
N GLY A 2 39.56 3.58 55.22
CA GLY A 2 38.19 3.55 54.69
C GLY A 2 38.22 3.25 53.20
N LYS A 3 37.45 2.26 52.74
CA LYS A 3 37.37 1.90 51.32
C LYS A 3 36.64 3.01 50.53
N PRO A 4 37.11 3.41 49.34
CA PRO A 4 36.37 4.35 48.50
C PRO A 4 35.13 3.65 47.91
N THR A 5 33.94 4.16 48.22
CA THR A 5 32.68 3.73 47.61
C THR A 5 32.53 4.41 46.25
N ASN A 6 32.76 3.67 45.16
CA ASN A 6 32.54 4.15 43.80
C ASN A 6 31.07 3.95 43.43
N TYR A 7 30.18 4.79 43.97
CA TYR A 7 28.79 4.85 43.50
C TYR A 7 28.68 5.80 42.32
N PRO A 8 28.06 5.40 41.20
CA PRO A 8 27.75 6.30 40.09
C PRO A 8 26.85 7.45 40.58
N ASP A 9 27.17 8.68 40.18
CA ASP A 9 26.39 9.87 40.49
C ASP A 9 24.92 9.69 40.05
N PRO A 10 23.94 9.73 40.97
CA PRO A 10 22.53 9.51 40.65
C PRO A 10 21.95 10.57 39.69
N ASN A 11 22.64 11.70 39.49
CA ASN A 11 22.25 12.72 38.52
C ASN A 11 22.81 12.48 37.11
N LYS A 12 23.71 11.51 36.95
CA LYS A 12 24.28 11.09 35.65
C LYS A 12 23.65 9.79 35.21
N ASN A 13 22.42 9.87 34.70
CA ASN A 13 21.81 8.73 34.02
C ASN A 13 22.38 8.62 32.60
N PRO A 14 23.15 7.56 32.27
CA PRO A 14 23.72 7.36 30.94
C PRO A 14 22.67 7.14 29.83
N TYR A 15 21.40 6.94 30.19
CA TYR A 15 20.26 6.78 29.28
C TYR A 15 19.32 7.99 29.22
N ARG A 16 19.68 9.13 29.84
CA ARG A 16 18.86 10.35 29.76
C ARG A 16 19.02 10.97 28.37
N VAL A 17 18.09 10.65 27.48
CA VAL A 17 17.96 11.30 26.17
C VAL A 17 17.63 12.78 26.40
N ASN A 18 18.50 13.69 25.94
CA ASN A 18 18.21 15.12 25.94
C ASN A 18 16.96 15.36 25.08
N LYS A 19 15.92 15.98 25.66
CA LYS A 19 14.69 16.35 24.92
C LYS A 19 14.97 17.28 23.72
N GLU A 20 16.14 17.90 23.67
CA GLU A 20 16.63 18.74 22.57
C GLU A 20 17.23 17.94 21.39
N GLN A 21 17.29 16.60 21.47
CA GLN A 21 17.77 15.71 20.40
C GLN A 21 16.70 14.79 19.82
N VAL A 22 15.42 15.01 20.12
CA VAL A 22 14.38 14.51 19.22
C VAL A 22 14.39 15.42 18.00
N ARG A 23 15.29 15.14 17.07
CA ARG A 23 15.13 15.64 15.70
C ARG A 23 13.85 14.99 15.20
N GLU A 24 12.77 15.77 15.11
CA GLU A 24 11.68 15.53 14.16
C GLU A 24 12.31 14.93 12.89
N PRO A 25 11.85 13.78 12.38
CA PRO A 25 12.47 13.14 11.21
C PRO A 25 12.54 14.19 10.12
N SER A 26 13.74 14.71 9.90
CA SER A 26 13.99 15.83 9.02
C SER A 26 13.59 15.36 7.64
N GLN A 27 12.40 15.79 7.21
CA GLN A 27 11.86 15.80 5.85
C GLN A 27 12.73 14.95 4.93
N ALA A 28 12.54 13.63 4.97
CA ALA A 28 13.09 12.75 3.95
C ALA A 28 12.68 13.40 2.64
N ARG A 29 13.66 13.88 1.85
CA ARG A 29 13.40 14.55 0.58
C ARG A 29 12.49 13.64 -0.21
N PHE A 30 11.21 14.00 -0.26
CA PHE A 30 10.20 13.23 -0.95
C PHE A 30 10.52 13.44 -2.43
N THR A 31 11.32 12.53 -2.99
CA THR A 31 11.52 12.50 -4.43
C THR A 31 10.17 12.12 -5.00
N LYS A 32 9.48 13.09 -5.61
CA LYS A 32 8.17 12.85 -6.24
C LYS A 32 8.25 11.55 -7.06
N PRO A 33 7.36 10.57 -6.81
CA PRO A 33 7.23 9.42 -7.68
C PRO A 33 7.00 9.92 -9.11
N SER A 34 7.90 9.63 -10.04
CA SER A 34 7.66 9.91 -11.46
C SER A 34 7.27 8.60 -12.14
N VAL A 35 6.03 8.16 -11.93
CA VAL A 35 5.44 7.14 -12.81
C VAL A 35 4.94 7.88 -14.05
N ASP A 36 5.57 7.60 -15.19
CA ASP A 36 5.13 8.14 -16.48
C ASP A 36 3.98 7.29 -17.01
N PHE A 37 2.73 7.65 -16.69
CA PHE A 37 1.55 6.90 -17.11
C PHE A 37 1.26 6.94 -18.62
N GLU A 38 2.06 7.64 -19.44
CA GLU A 38 1.98 7.53 -20.90
C GLU A 38 2.69 6.29 -21.42
N ASN A 39 3.80 5.89 -20.78
CA ASN A 39 4.65 4.80 -21.25
C ASN A 39 4.80 3.66 -20.24
N GLN A 40 4.37 3.87 -19.00
CA GLN A 40 4.56 2.97 -17.89
C GLN A 40 3.24 2.66 -17.19
N ARG A 41 3.16 1.46 -16.64
CA ARG A 41 2.15 1.06 -15.67
C ARG A 41 2.84 0.57 -14.41
N VAL A 42 2.10 0.50 -13.32
CA VAL A 42 2.61 -0.13 -12.10
C VAL A 42 2.09 -1.56 -12.02
N CYS A 43 2.99 -2.50 -11.69
CA CYS A 43 2.59 -3.87 -11.42
C CYS A 43 1.76 -3.96 -10.12
N PRO A 44 0.52 -4.50 -10.14
CA PRO A 44 -0.34 -4.57 -8.95
C PRO A 44 0.15 -5.54 -7.86
N SER A 45 0.97 -6.54 -8.21
CA SER A 45 1.53 -7.49 -7.23
C SER A 45 2.78 -6.96 -6.49
N CYS A 46 3.59 -6.13 -7.16
CA CYS A 46 4.87 -5.69 -6.59
C CYS A 46 5.10 -4.19 -6.53
N GLY A 47 4.17 -3.37 -7.01
CA GLY A 47 4.26 -1.91 -6.97
C GLY A 47 5.43 -1.33 -7.77
N LYS A 48 5.99 -2.07 -8.74
CA LYS A 48 7.09 -1.59 -9.58
C LYS A 48 6.58 -1.03 -10.90
N ALA A 49 7.15 0.09 -11.32
CA ALA A 49 6.91 0.66 -12.64
C ALA A 49 7.55 -0.21 -13.74
N ILE A 50 6.79 -0.48 -14.79
CA ILE A 50 7.17 -1.28 -15.95
C ILE A 50 6.61 -0.63 -17.22
N LYS A 51 7.22 -0.89 -18.38
CA LYS A 51 6.70 -0.37 -19.65
C LYS A 51 5.34 -1.00 -19.97
N ILE A 52 4.42 -0.20 -20.51
CA ILE A 52 3.08 -0.66 -20.92
C ILE A 52 3.17 -1.79 -21.96
N SER A 53 4.19 -1.76 -22.83
CA SER A 53 4.40 -2.80 -23.85
C SER A 53 4.76 -4.19 -23.30
N HIS A 54 5.12 -4.31 -22.02
CA HIS A 54 5.48 -5.60 -21.43
C HIS A 54 4.20 -6.33 -20.99
N SER A 55 3.95 -7.53 -21.51
CA SER A 55 2.79 -8.35 -21.12
C SER A 55 2.90 -8.99 -19.73
N PHE A 56 4.09 -9.02 -19.13
CA PHE A 56 4.33 -9.56 -17.78
C PHE A 56 5.24 -8.64 -16.96
N CYS A 57 5.17 -8.76 -15.63
CA CYS A 57 6.07 -8.04 -14.74
C CYS A 57 7.44 -8.71 -14.68
N LYS A 58 8.48 -8.05 -15.18
CA LYS A 58 9.86 -8.55 -15.12
C LYS A 58 10.43 -8.72 -13.70
N PHE A 59 9.75 -8.19 -12.67
CA PHE A 59 10.23 -8.22 -11.28
C PHE A 59 9.63 -9.34 -10.45
N CYS A 60 8.35 -9.67 -10.63
CA CYS A 60 7.66 -10.72 -9.89
C CYS A 60 7.06 -11.82 -10.77
N GLY A 61 7.15 -11.70 -12.10
CA GLY A 61 6.69 -12.72 -13.04
C GLY A 61 5.18 -12.74 -13.30
N ILE A 62 4.40 -11.84 -12.70
CA ILE A 62 2.94 -11.86 -12.88
C ILE A 62 2.53 -11.49 -14.30
N ASP A 63 1.52 -12.18 -14.82
CA ASP A 63 0.86 -11.84 -16.09
C ASP A 63 -0.02 -10.60 -15.92
N LEU A 64 -0.02 -9.77 -16.95
CA LEU A 64 -0.68 -8.48 -16.96
C LEU A 64 -1.48 -8.24 -18.25
N VAL A 65 -1.66 -9.27 -19.08
CA VAL A 65 -2.46 -9.20 -20.33
C VAL A 65 -3.91 -8.81 -20.05
N GLY A 66 -4.46 -9.16 -18.88
CA GLY A 66 -5.81 -8.81 -18.45
C GLY A 66 -5.95 -7.51 -17.66
N ILE A 67 -4.87 -6.73 -17.49
CA ILE A 67 -4.89 -5.49 -16.69
C ILE A 67 -4.57 -4.32 -17.60
N GLN A 68 -5.57 -3.46 -17.81
CA GLN A 68 -5.40 -2.28 -18.64
C GLN A 68 -4.46 -1.26 -17.96
N PRO A 69 -3.66 -0.51 -18.73
CA PRO A 69 -2.89 0.61 -18.20
C PRO A 69 -3.82 1.70 -17.69
N LEU A 70 -3.40 2.38 -16.62
CA LEU A 70 -4.13 3.50 -16.06
C LEU A 70 -4.34 4.62 -17.09
N GLY A 71 -5.58 5.07 -17.21
CA GLY A 71 -5.93 6.21 -18.04
C GLY A 71 -5.87 5.93 -19.55
N TYR A 72 -5.97 4.64 -19.92
CA TYR A 72 -6.17 4.24 -21.31
C TYR A 72 -7.50 4.77 -21.86
N SER A 73 -8.54 4.79 -21.02
CA SER A 73 -9.88 5.27 -21.37
C SER A 73 -10.32 6.50 -20.60
N ASP A 74 -9.84 6.69 -19.37
CA ASP A 74 -10.27 7.77 -18.48
C ASP A 74 -9.13 8.70 -18.05
N ARG A 75 -9.14 9.91 -18.60
CA ARG A 75 -8.19 10.97 -18.24
C ARG A 75 -8.30 11.40 -16.77
N THR A 76 -9.51 11.35 -16.20
CA THR A 76 -9.78 11.74 -14.81
C THR A 76 -9.06 10.81 -13.85
N LEU A 77 -9.08 9.49 -14.10
CA LEU A 77 -8.33 8.51 -13.30
C LEU A 77 -6.82 8.78 -13.34
N LYS A 78 -6.28 9.15 -14.51
CA LYS A 78 -4.87 9.52 -14.65
C LYS A 78 -4.52 10.78 -13.84
N GLU A 79 -5.38 11.81 -13.89
CA GLU A 79 -5.19 13.03 -13.11
C GLU A 79 -5.28 12.78 -11.59
N LEU A 80 -6.26 11.99 -11.14
CA LEU A 80 -6.38 11.59 -9.74
C LEU A 80 -5.17 10.79 -9.24
N ALA A 81 -4.66 9.85 -10.04
CA ALA A 81 -3.45 9.11 -9.68
C ALA A 81 -2.21 10.02 -9.61
N ASN A 82 -2.09 11.02 -10.48
CA ASN A 82 -1.02 12.01 -10.38
C ASN A 82 -1.12 12.79 -9.07
N THR A 83 -2.33 13.20 -8.67
CA THR A 83 -2.57 13.86 -7.37
C THR A 83 -2.19 12.93 -6.21
N ALA A 84 -2.69 11.68 -6.22
CA ALA A 84 -2.42 10.68 -5.20
C ALA A 84 -0.91 10.34 -5.03
N LEU A 85 -0.10 10.55 -6.07
CA LEU A 85 1.33 10.29 -6.03
C LEU A 85 2.18 11.52 -5.71
N THR A 86 1.75 12.73 -6.09
CA THR A 86 2.64 13.89 -6.17
C THR A 86 2.24 15.09 -5.33
N ASP A 87 1.02 15.11 -4.77
CA ASP A 87 0.59 16.20 -3.91
C ASP A 87 1.43 16.26 -2.62
N SER A 88 1.78 17.47 -2.18
CA SER A 88 2.56 17.66 -0.97
C SER A 88 1.80 17.31 0.29
N ASP A 89 0.49 17.49 0.30
CA ASP A 89 -0.35 17.24 1.47
C ASP A 89 -0.78 15.77 1.52
N PRO A 90 -0.41 15.02 2.59
CA PRO A 90 -0.87 13.64 2.74
C PRO A 90 -2.39 13.50 2.86
N GLY A 91 -3.11 14.52 3.33
CA GLY A 91 -4.58 14.54 3.35
C GLY A 91 -5.15 14.49 1.94
N VAL A 92 -4.67 15.38 1.06
CA VAL A 92 -5.05 15.42 -0.36
C VAL A 92 -4.69 14.11 -1.07
N ARG A 93 -3.51 13.55 -0.81
CA ARG A 93 -3.15 12.23 -1.38
C ARG A 93 -4.07 11.12 -0.88
N LYS A 94 -4.43 11.13 0.40
CA LYS A 94 -5.34 10.14 1.00
C LYS A 94 -6.74 10.23 0.37
N ASP A 95 -7.27 11.44 0.21
CA ASP A 95 -8.59 11.65 -0.41
C ASP A 95 -8.58 11.30 -1.91
N ALA A 96 -7.47 11.53 -2.61
CA ALA A 96 -7.30 11.07 -3.99
C ALA A 96 -7.24 9.54 -4.09
N VAL A 97 -6.62 8.86 -3.13
CA VAL A 97 -6.61 7.38 -3.05
C VAL A 97 -8.02 6.82 -2.82
N ASP A 98 -8.76 7.42 -1.88
CA ASP A 98 -10.15 7.08 -1.58
C ASP A 98 -11.02 7.21 -2.83
N THR A 99 -10.94 8.37 -3.49
CA THR A 99 -11.67 8.64 -4.75
C THR A 99 -11.27 7.66 -5.87
N LEU A 100 -10.00 7.28 -5.98
CA LEU A 100 -9.56 6.28 -6.95
C LEU A 100 -10.14 4.89 -6.66
N GLY A 101 -10.30 4.52 -5.40
CA GLY A 101 -10.92 3.26 -5.02
C GLY A 101 -12.42 3.21 -5.30
N GLU A 102 -13.12 4.31 -5.07
CA GLU A 102 -14.55 4.44 -5.40
C GLU A 102 -14.84 4.40 -6.91
N LEU A 103 -13.98 5.03 -7.70
CA LEU A 103 -14.17 5.17 -9.15
C LEU A 103 -13.55 4.04 -9.97
N GLY A 104 -12.44 3.49 -9.49
CA GLY A 104 -11.56 2.69 -10.30
C GLY A 104 -11.82 1.19 -10.20
N ASP A 105 -11.55 0.51 -11.30
CA ASP A 105 -11.66 -0.94 -11.43
C ASP A 105 -10.29 -1.60 -11.28
N ASN A 106 -9.97 -2.58 -12.13
CA ASN A 106 -8.67 -3.24 -12.12
C ASN A 106 -7.52 -2.33 -12.61
N GLU A 107 -7.80 -1.22 -13.30
CA GLU A 107 -6.78 -0.28 -13.82
C GLU A 107 -5.96 0.41 -12.73
N ILE A 108 -6.58 0.70 -11.58
CA ILE A 108 -5.96 1.48 -10.50
C ILE A 108 -5.17 0.60 -9.51
N LEU A 109 -5.30 -0.73 -9.60
CA LEU A 109 -4.60 -1.69 -8.71
C LEU A 109 -3.10 -1.45 -8.64
N GLY A 110 -2.49 -1.13 -9.79
CA GLY A 110 -1.07 -0.81 -9.86
C GLY A 110 -0.70 0.40 -9.01
N VAL A 111 -1.46 1.49 -9.13
CA VAL A 111 -1.21 2.73 -8.39
C VAL A 111 -1.40 2.53 -6.89
N LEU A 112 -2.47 1.86 -6.48
CA LEU A 112 -2.68 1.55 -5.07
C LEU A 112 -1.56 0.68 -4.51
N ALA A 113 -1.09 -0.31 -5.28
CA ALA A 113 0.05 -1.14 -4.89
C ALA A 113 1.35 -0.32 -4.76
N TYR A 114 1.56 0.69 -5.61
CA TYR A 114 2.68 1.62 -5.45
C TYR A 114 2.57 2.39 -4.14
N ILE A 115 1.41 2.99 -3.90
CA ILE A 115 1.16 3.87 -2.75
C ILE A 115 1.33 3.10 -1.45
N LEU A 116 0.70 1.92 -1.34
CA LEU A 116 0.81 1.04 -0.18
C LEU A 116 2.27 0.68 0.16
N LEU A 117 3.17 0.60 -0.83
CA LEU A 117 4.56 0.22 -0.59
C LEU A 117 5.52 1.39 -0.41
N ASN A 118 5.17 2.60 -0.88
CA ASN A 118 6.14 3.69 -1.03
C ASN A 118 5.70 5.03 -0.41
N ASP A 119 4.42 5.28 -0.12
CA ASP A 119 4.03 6.57 0.45
C ASP A 119 4.64 6.78 1.84
N ALA A 120 5.21 7.97 2.11
CA ALA A 120 5.83 8.20 3.40
C ALA A 120 4.81 8.31 4.54
N HIS A 121 3.57 8.71 4.25
CA HIS A 121 2.54 8.92 5.26
C HIS A 121 1.73 7.64 5.48
N GLU A 122 1.62 7.21 6.73
CA GLU A 122 0.95 5.94 7.06
C GLU A 122 -0.55 5.94 6.77
N LEU A 123 -1.24 7.08 6.89
CA LEU A 123 -2.67 7.15 6.58
C LEU A 123 -2.95 6.92 5.09
N VAL A 124 -2.08 7.42 4.20
CA VAL A 124 -2.20 7.21 2.75
C VAL A 124 -1.95 5.74 2.41
N ARG A 125 -0.91 5.13 3.01
CA ARG A 125 -0.66 3.67 2.85
C ARG A 125 -1.82 2.83 3.38
N LYS A 126 -2.39 3.21 4.54
CA LYS A 126 -3.54 2.52 5.15
C LYS A 126 -4.74 2.57 4.20
N GLU A 127 -5.05 3.75 3.65
CA GLU A 127 -6.15 3.89 2.68
C GLU A 127 -5.94 3.01 1.45
N ALA A 128 -4.72 3.01 0.88
CA ALA A 128 -4.42 2.15 -0.26
C ALA A 128 -4.59 0.65 0.05
N ALA A 129 -4.30 0.22 1.28
CA ALA A 129 -4.57 -1.16 1.71
C ALA A 129 -6.06 -1.47 1.81
N ASN A 130 -6.88 -0.52 2.26
CA ASN A 130 -8.33 -0.68 2.32
C ASN A 130 -8.89 -0.87 0.90
N GLU A 131 -8.58 0.06 -0.01
CA GLU A 131 -9.10 0.04 -1.38
C GLU A 131 -8.66 -1.21 -2.14
N LEU A 132 -7.41 -1.65 -2.00
CA LEU A 132 -6.95 -2.92 -2.58
C LEU A 132 -7.75 -4.14 -2.10
N GLY A 133 -8.24 -4.09 -0.86
CA GLY A 133 -9.13 -5.09 -0.30
C GLY A 133 -10.53 -5.03 -0.88
N ASP A 134 -11.09 -3.83 -1.04
CA ASP A 134 -12.45 -3.58 -1.54
C ASP A 134 -12.62 -3.85 -3.04
N ILE A 135 -11.54 -3.77 -3.82
CA ILE A 135 -11.56 -4.18 -5.23
C ILE A 135 -11.57 -5.71 -5.39
N HIS A 136 -11.21 -6.46 -4.34
CA HIS A 136 -11.24 -7.93 -4.31
C HIS A 136 -10.37 -8.64 -5.38
N HIS A 137 -9.42 -7.94 -6.01
CA HIS A 137 -8.64 -8.52 -7.10
C HIS A 137 -7.51 -9.46 -6.62
N PRO A 138 -7.34 -10.67 -7.20
CA PRO A 138 -6.31 -11.62 -6.77
C PRO A 138 -4.88 -11.10 -6.81
N HIS A 139 -4.56 -10.20 -7.75
CA HIS A 139 -3.22 -9.61 -7.83
C HIS A 139 -2.88 -8.67 -6.66
N SER A 140 -3.86 -8.26 -5.85
CA SER A 140 -3.65 -7.48 -4.63
C SER A 140 -3.07 -8.32 -3.48
N LEU A 141 -3.17 -9.66 -3.55
CA LEU A 141 -2.75 -10.55 -2.47
C LEU A 141 -1.27 -10.38 -2.12
N ASP A 142 -0.40 -10.31 -3.12
CA ASP A 142 1.05 -10.21 -2.90
C ASP A 142 1.46 -8.87 -2.24
N VAL A 143 0.83 -7.77 -2.67
CA VAL A 143 1.14 -6.45 -2.14
C VAL A 143 0.59 -6.26 -0.72
N LEU A 144 -0.62 -6.76 -0.45
CA LEU A 144 -1.20 -6.78 0.90
C LEU A 144 -0.39 -7.70 1.83
N ALA A 145 0.10 -8.85 1.34
CA ALA A 145 0.98 -9.73 2.11
C ALA A 145 2.31 -9.05 2.49
N LYS A 146 2.87 -8.20 1.60
CA LYS A 146 4.04 -7.37 1.93
C LYS A 146 3.70 -6.32 2.99
N ALA A 147 2.52 -5.71 2.92
CA ALA A 147 2.07 -4.70 3.88
C ALA A 147 1.85 -5.26 5.31
N LEU A 148 1.77 -6.58 5.49
CA LEU A 148 1.82 -7.21 6.82
C LEU A 148 3.12 -6.90 7.59
N LYS A 149 4.17 -6.46 6.89
CA LYS A 149 5.45 -6.03 7.47
C LYS A 149 5.61 -4.51 7.51
N ASP A 150 4.55 -3.74 7.24
CA ASP A 150 4.61 -2.28 7.30
C ASP A 150 5.00 -1.81 8.72
N ARG A 151 5.74 -0.70 8.78
CA ARG A 151 6.18 -0.06 10.02
C ARG A 151 5.00 0.36 10.91
N SER A 152 3.89 0.79 10.31
CA SER A 152 2.71 1.25 11.02
C SER A 152 1.79 0.09 11.40
N PRO A 153 1.42 -0.05 12.69
CA PRO A 153 0.43 -1.03 13.13
C PRO A 153 -0.92 -0.89 12.43
N SER A 154 -1.33 0.35 12.13
CA SER A 154 -2.60 0.64 11.45
C SER A 154 -2.61 0.08 10.03
N VAL A 155 -1.52 0.25 9.27
CA VAL A 155 -1.38 -0.30 7.92
C VAL A 155 -1.38 -1.83 7.95
N ARG A 156 -0.67 -2.44 8.91
CA ARG A 156 -0.67 -3.91 9.07
C ARG A 156 -2.07 -4.46 9.35
N LYS A 157 -2.84 -3.78 10.20
CA LYS A 157 -4.23 -4.16 10.50
C LYS A 157 -5.09 -4.11 9.22
N GLU A 158 -4.98 -3.03 8.46
CA GLU A 158 -5.75 -2.86 7.22
C GLU A 158 -5.38 -3.91 6.18
N ALA A 159 -4.09 -4.22 6.05
CA ALA A 159 -3.63 -5.29 5.16
C ALA A 159 -4.23 -6.67 5.52
N ILE A 160 -4.40 -6.97 6.82
CA ILE A 160 -5.07 -8.19 7.27
C ILE A 160 -6.55 -8.19 6.86
N GLU A 161 -7.25 -7.08 7.03
CA GLU A 161 -8.66 -6.96 6.64
C GLU A 161 -8.83 -7.07 5.12
N GLY A 162 -8.00 -6.38 4.32
CA GLY A 162 -8.01 -6.51 2.87
C GLY A 162 -7.79 -7.95 2.37
N LEU A 163 -6.84 -8.68 2.98
CA LEU A 163 -6.63 -10.10 2.67
C LEU A 163 -7.86 -10.97 3.02
N LYS A 164 -8.56 -10.67 4.13
CA LYS A 164 -9.79 -11.38 4.50
C LYS A 164 -10.92 -11.09 3.50
N LYS A 165 -11.09 -9.83 3.07
CA LYS A 165 -12.10 -9.42 2.08
C LYS A 165 -11.94 -10.22 0.79
N ILE A 166 -10.73 -10.22 0.20
CA ILE A 166 -10.42 -10.98 -1.03
C ILE A 166 -10.70 -12.49 -0.87
N LYS A 167 -10.35 -13.07 0.28
CA LYS A 167 -10.57 -14.50 0.53
C LYS A 167 -12.05 -14.86 0.64
N GLN A 168 -12.89 -13.98 1.19
CA GLN A 168 -14.31 -14.24 1.38
C GLN A 168 -15.08 -14.18 0.04
N MET A 169 -14.71 -13.26 -0.85
CA MET A 169 -15.32 -13.12 -2.17
C MET A 169 -15.03 -14.32 -3.11
N ASN A 170 -13.87 -14.96 -2.95
CA ASN A 170 -13.46 -16.12 -3.74
C ASN A 170 -14.03 -17.46 -3.22
N LYS A 171 -14.94 -17.45 -2.24
CA LYS A 171 -15.56 -18.67 -1.74
C LYS A 171 -16.66 -19.09 -2.72
N PRO A 172 -16.57 -20.25 -3.40
CA PRO A 172 -17.65 -20.71 -4.26
C PRO A 172 -18.92 -20.86 -3.42
N GLU A 173 -20.04 -20.34 -3.93
CA GLU A 173 -21.35 -20.56 -3.34
C GLU A 173 -21.53 -22.06 -3.09
N LYS A 174 -21.95 -22.42 -1.87
CA LYS A 174 -22.29 -23.81 -1.57
C LYS A 174 -23.44 -24.20 -2.49
N ILE A 175 -23.18 -25.09 -3.44
CA ILE A 175 -24.25 -25.76 -4.19
C ILE A 175 -25.01 -26.60 -3.17
N ASP A 176 -26.20 -26.14 -2.78
CA ASP A 176 -27.10 -26.89 -1.92
C ASP A 176 -27.49 -28.20 -2.63
N LYS A 177 -26.99 -29.33 -2.11
CA LYS A 177 -27.38 -30.68 -2.55
C LYS A 177 -28.78 -31.04 -2.07
N LYS A 178 -29.78 -30.22 -2.36
CA LYS A 178 -31.20 -30.54 -2.23
C LYS A 178 -31.80 -30.45 -3.61
N ASP A 179 -31.69 -31.54 -4.39
CA ASP A 179 -32.57 -31.91 -5.51
C ASP A 179 -32.04 -33.21 -6.16
N LYS A 180 -31.95 -34.28 -5.36
CA LYS A 180 -31.75 -35.66 -5.86
C LYS A 180 -32.77 -36.65 -5.32
N ASN A 181 -33.98 -36.18 -5.02
CA ASN A 181 -35.14 -37.06 -4.83
C ASN A 181 -36.23 -36.60 -5.80
N VAL A 182 -36.13 -37.06 -7.05
CA VAL A 182 -37.30 -37.31 -7.88
C VAL A 182 -37.23 -38.79 -8.19
N GLU A 183 -38.07 -39.55 -7.48
CA GLU A 183 -38.44 -40.94 -7.80
C GLU A 183 -39.18 -41.00 -9.13
#